data_AF-A0A519SYR2-F1
#
_entry.id   AF-A0A519SYR2-F1
#
_cell.length_a   1.000
_cell.length_b   1.000
_cell.length_c   1.000
_cell.angle_alpha   90.00
_cell.angle_beta   90.00
_cell.angle_gamma   90.00
#
_symmetry.space_group_name_H-M   'P 1'
#
loop_
_entity.id
_entity.type
_entity.pdbx_description
1 polymer ?
#
loop_
_entity_poly.entity_id
_entity_poly.type
_entity_poly.pdbx_seq_one_letter_code
_entity_poly.pdbx_strand_id
1 'polypeptide(L)'
;LKTIRSIISDSTPLEAPKNPATDVTFKLYSLLATPAQTEGMRANYEAGGYGYGHAKTALYELIMQRFGEERRLFNYYLDNLPELDARLAEGARKAQEYGAGVLAKVRSRVGYGR
;
A
#
# COMPACT_ATOMS: atom_id res chain seq x y z
N LEU A 1 3.36 12.67 7.30
CA LEU A 1 2.51 12.82 8.52
C LEU A 1 1.14 13.46 8.31
N LYS A 2 0.98 14.51 7.48
CA LYS A 2 -0.30 15.27 7.35
C LYS A 2 -1.55 14.38 7.22
N THR A 3 -1.55 13.44 6.28
CA THR A 3 -2.67 12.52 6.03
C THR A 3 -2.92 11.52 7.16
N ILE A 4 -1.87 11.04 7.83
CA ILE A 4 -2.01 10.09 8.94
C ILE A 4 -2.56 10.79 10.18
N ARG A 5 -2.18 12.06 10.40
CA ARG A 5 -2.69 12.85 11.52
C ARG A 5 -4.22 13.06 11.46
N SER A 6 -4.80 13.11 10.26
CA SER A 6 -6.24 13.28 10.06
C SER A 6 -7.08 12.01 10.26
N ILE A 7 -6.48 10.86 10.55
CA ILE A 7 -7.24 9.64 10.88
C ILE A 7 -8.09 9.92 12.12
N ILE A 8 -9.39 9.64 12.03
CA ILE A 8 -10.34 9.88 13.12
C ILE A 8 -10.04 8.92 14.28
N SER A 9 -10.01 9.47 15.49
CA SER A 9 -9.92 8.74 16.76
C SER A 9 -10.96 9.30 17.72
N ASP A 10 -11.28 8.57 18.79
CA ASP A 10 -12.16 9.10 19.85
C ASP A 10 -11.41 10.07 20.79
N SER A 11 -12.12 10.55 21.82
CA SER A 11 -11.63 11.52 22.81
C SER A 11 -11.11 10.86 24.10
N THR A 12 -10.67 9.61 24.05
CA THR A 12 -10.12 8.91 25.22
C THR A 12 -8.84 9.60 25.72
N PRO A 13 -8.73 9.98 27.01
CA PRO A 13 -7.54 10.63 27.56
C PRO A 13 -6.26 9.81 27.40
N LEU A 14 -5.09 10.46 27.42
CA LEU A 14 -3.79 9.80 27.23
C LEU A 14 -3.59 8.63 28.19
N GLU A 15 -3.83 8.86 29.48
CA GLU A 15 -3.60 7.89 30.55
C GLU A 15 -4.56 6.69 30.49
N ALA A 16 -5.76 6.88 29.94
CA ALA A 16 -6.77 5.82 29.89
C ALA A 16 -6.41 4.76 28.84
N PRO A 17 -6.70 3.46 29.08
CA PRO A 17 -6.58 2.43 28.07
C PRO A 17 -7.39 2.76 26.81
N LYS A 18 -6.84 2.44 25.64
CA LYS A 18 -7.49 2.60 24.33
C LYS A 18 -8.04 1.26 23.87
N ASN A 19 -9.09 1.28 23.05
CA ASN A 19 -9.66 0.06 22.47
C ASN A 19 -9.11 -0.20 21.04
N PRO A 20 -8.24 -1.20 20.84
CA PRO A 20 -7.68 -1.51 19.53
C PRO A 20 -8.73 -1.97 18.50
N ALA A 21 -9.86 -2.53 18.96
CA ALA A 21 -10.91 -3.05 18.08
C ALA A 21 -11.74 -1.94 17.41
N THR A 22 -11.78 -0.75 18.01
CA THR A 22 -12.56 0.39 17.49
C THR A 22 -11.69 1.43 16.82
N ASP A 23 -10.39 1.50 17.13
CA ASP A 23 -9.49 2.49 16.55
C ASP A 23 -9.04 2.16 15.12
N VAL A 24 -9.20 3.14 14.23
CA VAL A 24 -8.83 3.03 12.81
C VAL A 24 -7.31 3.00 12.64
N THR A 25 -6.56 3.74 13.45
CA THR A 25 -5.10 3.78 13.37
C THR A 25 -4.51 2.40 13.68
N PHE A 26 -5.00 1.74 14.73
CA PHE A 26 -4.63 0.37 15.08
C PHE A 26 -4.94 -0.62 13.97
N LYS A 27 -6.15 -0.56 13.38
CA LYS A 27 -6.54 -1.42 12.25
C LYS A 27 -5.58 -1.28 11.08
N LEU A 28 -5.30 -0.04 10.65
CA LEU A 28 -4.36 0.22 9.55
C LEU A 28 -2.94 -0.26 9.89
N TYR A 29 -2.50 -0.06 11.13
CA TYR A 29 -1.21 -0.55 11.60
C TYR A 29 -1.12 -2.08 11.50
N SER A 30 -2.14 -2.79 11.99
CA SER A 30 -2.18 -4.27 12.01
C SER A 30 -2.18 -4.92 10.63
N LEU A 31 -2.63 -4.21 9.58
CA LEU A 31 -2.59 -4.71 8.20
C LEU A 31 -1.16 -4.71 7.62
N LEU A 32 -0.28 -3.86 8.16
CA LEU A 32 1.07 -3.65 7.63
C LEU A 32 2.14 -4.23 8.54
N ALA A 33 1.86 -4.29 9.84
CA ALA A 33 2.80 -4.70 10.87
C ALA A 33 2.96 -6.22 10.92
N THR A 34 4.09 -6.67 11.45
CA THR A 34 4.26 -8.08 11.83
C THR A 34 3.35 -8.44 13.02
N PRO A 35 3.10 -9.73 13.28
CA PRO A 35 2.34 -10.15 14.45
C PRO A 35 2.92 -9.62 15.77
N ALA A 36 4.25 -9.65 15.92
CA ALA A 36 4.93 -9.13 17.12
C ALA A 36 4.76 -7.61 17.29
N GLN A 37 4.88 -6.84 16.21
CA GLN A 37 4.65 -5.39 16.24
C GLN A 37 3.19 -5.06 16.57
N THR A 38 2.24 -5.82 16.00
CA THR A 38 0.81 -5.65 16.27
C THR A 38 0.49 -5.92 17.73
N GLU A 39 1.07 -6.99 18.30
CA GLU A 39 0.88 -7.32 19.71
C GLU A 39 1.53 -6.27 20.64
N GLY A 40 2.72 -5.79 20.29
CA GLY A 40 3.35 -4.69 21.03
C GLY A 40 2.49 -3.41 21.02
N MET A 41 1.90 -3.06 19.87
CA MET A 41 0.97 -1.93 19.78
C MET A 41 -0.30 -2.17 20.62
N ARG A 42 -0.82 -3.39 20.64
CA ARG A 42 -2.01 -3.76 21.43
C ARG A 42 -1.74 -3.60 22.92
N ALA A 43 -0.63 -4.15 23.40
CA ALA A 43 -0.22 -4.02 24.80
C ALA A 43 -0.08 -2.55 25.20
N ASN A 44 0.49 -1.70 24.33
CA ASN A 44 0.59 -0.26 24.58
C ASN A 44 -0.79 0.41 24.69
N TYR A 45 -1.75 0.05 23.84
CA TYR A 45 -3.12 0.58 23.90
C TYR A 45 -3.80 0.18 25.22
N GLU A 46 -3.69 -1.08 25.61
CA GLU A 46 -4.38 -1.64 26.78
C GLU A 46 -3.74 -1.20 28.11
N ALA A 47 -2.43 -0.93 28.14
CA ALA A 47 -1.72 -0.47 29.33
C ALA A 47 -2.08 0.97 29.75
N GLY A 48 -2.61 1.79 28.84
CA GLY A 48 -2.74 3.23 29.09
C GLY A 48 -1.40 3.98 28.97
N GLY A 49 -1.43 5.32 29.07
CA GLY A 49 -0.25 6.17 28.84
C GLY A 49 0.19 6.24 27.37
N TYR A 50 -0.46 5.50 26.47
CA TYR A 50 -0.25 5.53 25.03
C TYR A 50 -1.41 6.25 24.33
N GLY A 51 -1.10 7.37 23.67
CA GLY A 51 -2.09 8.18 22.96
C GLY A 51 -2.17 7.87 21.47
N TYR A 52 -3.27 8.30 20.84
CA TYR A 52 -3.46 8.19 19.39
C TYR A 52 -2.38 8.88 18.57
N GLY A 53 -1.75 9.93 19.13
CA GLY A 53 -0.59 10.58 18.52
C GLY A 53 0.61 9.63 18.38
N HIS A 54 0.92 8.85 19.41
CA HIS A 54 1.98 7.85 19.37
C HIS A 54 1.67 6.76 18.33
N ALA A 55 0.42 6.26 18.33
CA ALA A 55 -0.02 5.27 17.37
C ALA A 55 0.11 5.73 15.91
N LYS A 56 -0.30 6.99 15.65
CA LYS A 56 -0.21 7.62 14.33
C LYS A 56 1.25 7.81 13.89
N THR A 57 2.14 8.14 14.81
CA THR A 57 3.58 8.23 14.52
C THR A 57 4.14 6.85 14.19
N ALA A 58 3.83 5.83 14.98
CA ALA A 58 4.27 4.46 14.72
C ALA A 58 3.72 3.92 13.39
N LEU A 59 2.47 4.23 13.02
CA LEU A 59 1.91 3.90 11.70
C LEU A 59 2.68 4.60 10.58
N TYR A 60 3.02 5.88 10.75
CA TYR A 60 3.80 6.61 9.76
C TYR A 60 5.18 5.97 9.55
N GLU A 61 5.90 5.70 10.64
CA GLU A 61 7.22 5.08 10.59
C GLU A 61 7.17 3.71 9.93
N LEU A 62 6.18 2.89 10.30
CA LEU A 62 5.96 1.59 9.69
C LEU A 62 5.72 1.68 8.17
N ILE A 63 4.87 2.61 7.71
CA ILE A 63 4.63 2.82 6.28
C ILE A 63 5.92 3.24 5.56
N MET A 64 6.69 4.17 6.14
CA MET A 64 7.94 4.64 5.55
C MET A 64 9.00 3.54 5.47
N GLN A 65 9.09 2.70 6.50
CA GLN A 65 10.00 1.55 6.49
C GLN A 65 9.53 0.48 5.49
N ARG A 66 8.26 0.07 5.58
CA ARG A 66 7.72 -1.05 4.80
C ARG A 66 7.70 -0.77 3.31
N PHE A 67 7.44 0.47 2.91
CA PHE A 67 7.33 0.88 1.50
C PHE A 67 8.50 1.78 1.04
N GLY A 68 9.63 1.76 1.74
CA GLY A 68 10.77 2.63 1.42
C GLY A 68 11.30 2.40 0.01
N GLU A 69 11.51 1.14 -0.36
CA GLU A 69 12.01 0.76 -1.69
C GLU A 69 10.97 1.01 -2.79
N GLU A 70 9.72 0.64 -2.56
CA GLU A 70 8.64 0.84 -3.52
C GLU A 70 8.45 2.33 -3.83
N ARG A 71 8.55 3.20 -2.81
CA ARG A 71 8.51 4.66 -2.99
C ARG A 71 9.73 5.18 -3.75
N ARG A 72 10.92 4.65 -3.46
CA ARG A 72 12.16 5.02 -4.17
C ARG A 72 12.05 4.64 -5.65
N LEU A 73 11.61 3.43 -5.95
CA LEU A 73 11.43 2.93 -7.32
C LEU A 73 10.33 3.70 -8.06
N PHE A 74 9.21 3.98 -7.40
CA PHE A 74 8.14 4.78 -7.97
C PHE A 74 8.64 6.16 -8.40
N ASN A 75 9.32 6.88 -7.50
CA ASN A 75 9.89 8.19 -7.81
C ASN A 75 10.94 8.08 -8.92
N TYR A 76 11.82 7.07 -8.85
CA TYR A 76 12.82 6.83 -9.90
C TYR A 76 12.19 6.72 -11.28
N TYR A 77 11.14 5.92 -11.46
CA TYR A 77 10.50 5.77 -12.78
C TYR A 77 9.78 7.04 -13.24
N LEU A 78 9.20 7.82 -12.33
CA LEU A 78 8.56 9.09 -12.68
C LEU A 78 9.58 10.17 -13.07
N ASP A 79 10.76 10.15 -12.43
CA ASP A 79 11.86 11.06 -12.76
C ASP A 79 12.65 10.59 -14.00
N ASN A 80 12.47 9.34 -14.43
CA ASN A 80 13.16 8.71 -15.57
C ASN A 80 12.15 8.11 -16.58
N LEU A 81 11.26 8.96 -17.12
CA LEU A 81 10.21 8.54 -18.06
C LEU A 81 10.70 7.71 -19.26
N PRO A 82 11.86 7.98 -19.89
CA PRO A 82 12.33 7.14 -20.98
C PRO A 82 12.57 5.67 -20.57
N GLU A 83 13.00 5.42 -19.33
CA GLU A 83 13.15 4.06 -18.83
C GLU A 83 11.77 3.42 -18.59
N LEU A 84 10.82 4.17 -18.03
CA LEU A 84 9.44 3.70 -17.87
C LEU A 84 8.83 3.31 -19.23
N ASP A 85 8.96 4.17 -20.24
CA ASP A 85 8.47 3.91 -21.60
C ASP A 85 9.10 2.67 -22.22
N ALA A 86 10.41 2.47 -22.02
CA ALA A 86 11.10 1.27 -22.50
C ALA A 86 10.51 -0.01 -21.87
N ARG A 87 10.22 0.00 -20.56
CA ARG A 87 9.57 -1.13 -19.87
C ARG A 87 8.15 -1.37 -20.36
N LEU A 88 7.37 -0.30 -20.57
CA LEU A 88 6.02 -0.40 -21.11
C LEU A 88 6.01 -0.96 -22.54
N ALA A 89 6.94 -0.53 -23.39
CA ALA A 89 7.09 -1.02 -24.75
C ALA A 89 7.44 -2.52 -24.79
N GLU A 90 8.27 -3.00 -23.86
CA GLU A 90 8.57 -4.43 -23.73
C GLU A 90 7.31 -5.25 -23.42
N GLY A 91 6.51 -4.80 -22.45
CA GLY A 91 5.23 -5.41 -22.10
C GLY A 91 4.24 -5.40 -23.26
N ALA A 92 4.14 -4.27 -23.97
CA ALA A 92 3.29 -4.12 -25.14
C ALA A 92 3.67 -5.10 -26.26
N ARG A 93 4.96 -5.28 -26.53
CA ARG A 93 5.44 -6.24 -27.54
C ARG A 93 5.03 -7.67 -27.21
N LYS A 94 5.20 -8.10 -25.95
CA LYS A 94 4.78 -9.45 -25.49
C LYS A 94 3.26 -9.64 -25.60
N ALA A 95 2.49 -8.63 -25.20
CA ALA A 95 1.04 -8.66 -25.29
C ALA A 95 0.57 -8.70 -26.76
N GLN A 96 1.21 -7.93 -27.64
CA GLN A 96 0.92 -7.89 -29.06
C GLN A 96 1.20 -9.21 -29.75
N GLU A 97 2.32 -9.86 -29.44
CA GLU A 97 2.67 -11.18 -29.99
C GLU A 97 1.58 -12.23 -29.68
N TYR A 98 1.15 -12.30 -28.42
CA TYR A 98 0.06 -13.18 -28.01
C TYR A 98 -1.29 -12.77 -28.65
N GLY A 99 -1.62 -11.49 -28.58
CA GLY A 99 -2.88 -10.94 -29.09
C GLY A 99 -3.04 -11.09 -30.60
N ALA A 100 -1.94 -10.95 -31.37
CA ALA A 100 -1.94 -11.16 -32.81
C ALA A 100 -2.35 -12.59 -33.17
N GLY A 101 -1.85 -13.59 -32.43
CA GLY A 101 -2.23 -15.00 -32.62
C GLY A 101 -3.70 -15.25 -32.33
N VAL A 102 -4.24 -14.68 -31.25
CA VAL A 102 -5.68 -14.77 -30.92
C VAL A 102 -6.52 -14.08 -32.00
N LEU A 103 -6.14 -12.86 -32.40
CA LEU A 103 -6.86 -12.08 -33.41
C LEU A 103 -6.86 -12.77 -34.78
N ALA A 104 -5.77 -13.41 -35.17
CA ALA A 104 -5.70 -14.20 -36.41
C ALA A 104 -6.71 -15.36 -36.40
N LYS A 105 -6.82 -16.09 -35.28
CA LYS A 105 -7.81 -17.16 -35.10
C LYS A 105 -9.25 -16.64 -35.17
N VAL A 106 -9.52 -15.49 -34.57
CA VAL A 106 -10.85 -14.87 -34.65
C VAL A 106 -11.15 -14.47 -36.09
N ARG A 107 -10.24 -13.75 -36.75
CA ARG A 107 -10.39 -13.29 -38.14
C ARG A 107 -10.66 -14.43 -39.12
N SER A 108 -9.97 -15.56 -38.98
CA SER A 108 -10.21 -16.73 -39.85
C SER A 108 -11.60 -17.34 -39.65
N ARG A 109 -12.16 -17.28 -38.43
CA ARG A 109 -13.51 -17.80 -38.14
C ARG A 109 -14.64 -16.87 -38.58
N VAL A 110 -14.40 -15.56 -38.66
CA VAL A 110 -15.43 -14.56 -39.01
C VAL A 110 -15.33 -14.07 -40.46
N GLY A 111 -14.56 -14.74 -41.32
CA GLY A 111 -14.47 -14.40 -42.75
C GLY A 111 -13.54 -13.22 -43.09
N TYR A 112 -12.72 -12.77 -42.14
CA TYR A 112 -11.67 -11.75 -42.35
C TYR A 112 -10.27 -12.35 -42.52
N GLY A 113 -10.14 -13.67 -42.64
CA GLY A 113 -8.87 -14.33 -42.94
C GLY A 113 -8.57 -14.25 -44.43
N ARG A 114 -7.70 -13.32 -44.84
CA ARG A 114 -6.91 -13.41 -46.07
C ARG A 114 -5.48 -13.74 -45.68
#